data_AF-A0A3B9X6M7-F1
#
_entry.id   AF-A0A3B9X6M7-F1
#
_cell.length_a   1.000
_cell.length_b   1.000
_cell.length_c   1.000
_cell.angle_alpha   90.00
_cell.angle_beta   90.00
_cell.angle_gamma   90.00
#
_symmetry.space_group_name_H-M   'P 1'
#
loop_
_entity.id
_entity.type
_entity.pdbx_description
1 polymer ?
#
loop_
_entity_poly.entity_id
_entity_poly.type
_entity_poly.pdbx_seq_one_letter_code
_entity_poly.pdbx_strand_id
1 'polypeptide(L)' 'QRQRGAVGSGFLISKDGYVITNNHVVEGADEIQVNLNDRRVFDAEVIGLD' A
#
# COMPACT_ATOMS: atom_id res chain seq x y z
N GLN A 1 4.75 21.86 -0.11
CA GLN A 1 5.53 21.07 0.86
C GLN A 1 5.70 19.69 0.25
N ARG A 2 6.88 19.06 0.29
CA ARG A 2 7.01 17.67 -0.19
C ARG A 2 6.23 16.80 0.80
N GLN A 3 5.13 16.18 0.36
CA GLN A 3 4.44 15.16 1.15
C GLN A 3 5.50 14.13 1.55
N ARG A 4 5.79 13.99 2.84
CA ARG A 4 6.64 12.90 3.33
C ARG A 4 5.79 11.64 3.29
N GLY A 5 5.68 11.02 2.12
CA GLY A 5 5.10 9.69 1.98
C GLY A 5 6.14 8.65 2.35
N ALA A 6 5.73 7.62 3.08
CA ALA A 6 6.49 6.37 3.12
C ALA A 6 6.38 5.69 1.75
N VAL A 7 7.48 5.13 1.27
CA VAL A 7 7.51 4.33 0.04
C VAL A 7 8.02 2.96 0.41
N GLY A 8 7.28 1.92 0.03
CA GLY A 8 7.65 0.53 0.27
C GLY A 8 7.19 -0.37 -0.86
N SER A 9 7.49 -1.65 -0.72
CA SER A 9 6.99 -2.70 -1.59
C SER A 9 5.96 -3.55 -0.86
N GLY A 10 5.19 -4.32 -1.64
CA GLY A 10 4.26 -5.29 -1.12
C GLY A 10 4.06 -6.42 -2.11
N PHE A 11 3.36 -7.46 -1.67
CA PHE A 11 3.03 -8.61 -2.50
C PHE A 11 1.53 -8.81 -2.55
N LEU A 12 1.00 -8.98 -3.76
CA LEU A 12 -0.37 -9.42 -3.95
C LEU A 12 -0.46 -10.90 -3.56
N ILE A 13 -1.22 -11.20 -2.50
CA ILE A 13 -1.33 -12.56 -1.96
C ILE A 13 -2.59 -13.29 -2.44
N SER A 14 -3.56 -12.56 -2.99
CA SER A 14 -4.79 -13.12 -3.53
C SER A 14 -5.31 -12.30 -4.71
N LYS A 15 -6.07 -12.95 -5.60
CA LYS A 15 -6.61 -12.35 -6.84
C LYS A 15 -7.76 -11.36 -6.58
N ASP A 16 -8.30 -11.37 -5.38
CA ASP A 16 -9.35 -10.47 -4.88
C ASP A 16 -8.81 -9.10 -4.44
N GLY A 17 -7.49 -8.90 -4.40
CA GLY A 17 -6.86 -7.59 -4.15
C GLY A 17 -6.12 -7.46 -2.82
N TYR A 18 -5.98 -8.53 -2.03
CA TYR A 18 -5.19 -8.46 -0.78
C TYR A 18 -3.69 -8.31 -1.04
N VAL A 19 -3.10 -7.27 -0.44
CA VAL A 19 -1.67 -6.96 -0.49
C VAL A 19 -1.09 -7.04 0.92
N ILE A 20 0.06 -7.71 1.07
CA ILE A 20 0.87 -7.65 2.30
C ILE A 20 2.04 -6.69 2.10
N THR A 21 2.27 -5.84 3.10
CA THR A 21 3.44 -4.96 3.23
C THR A 21 3.83 -4.86 4.72
N ASN A 22 4.88 -4.10 5.02
CA ASN A 22 5.29 -3.86 6.40
C ASN A 22 4.40 -2.80 7.07
N ASN A 23 4.07 -2.99 8.35
CA ASN A 23 3.25 -2.07 9.13
C ASN A 23 3.77 -0.62 9.07
N HIS A 24 5.06 -0.39 9.33
CA HIS A 24 5.66 0.95 9.30
C HIS A 24 5.59 1.68 7.94
N VAL A 25 5.25 0.98 6.85
CA VAL A 25 5.05 1.58 5.52
C VAL A 25 3.68 2.22 5.41
N VAL A 26 2.67 1.64 6.07
CA VAL A 26 1.26 2.06 5.98
C VAL A 26 0.76 2.73 7.26
N GLU A 27 1.52 2.66 8.35
CA GLU A 27 1.18 3.25 9.64
C GLU A 27 1.01 4.77 9.53
N GLY A 28 -0.16 5.27 9.93
CA GLY A 28 -0.48 6.69 9.93
C GLY A 28 -0.63 7.31 8.54
N ALA A 29 -0.75 6.51 7.49
CA ALA A 29 -1.02 7.01 6.13
C ALA A 29 -2.47 7.49 6.01
N ASP A 30 -2.64 8.73 5.57
CA ASP A 30 -3.97 9.29 5.23
C ASP A 30 -4.53 8.70 3.93
N GLU A 31 -3.63 8.37 2.98
CA GLU A 31 -3.94 7.83 1.67
C GLU A 31 -2.88 6.80 1.30
N ILE A 32 -3.31 5.66 0.75
CA ILE A 32 -2.43 4.59 0.30
C ILE A 32 -2.71 4.34 -1.17
N GLN A 33 -1.66 4.45 -1.98
CA GLN A 33 -1.72 4.17 -3.41
C GLN A 33 -0.78 3.02 -3.77
N VAL A 34 -1.34 1.98 -4.39
CA VAL A 34 -0.60 0.81 -4.86
C VAL A 34 -0.38 0.92 -6.36
N ASN A 35 0.90 0.97 -6.74
CA ASN A 35 1.33 0.93 -8.12
C ASN A 35 1.72 -0.50 -8.49
N LEU A 36 0.98 -1.13 -9.39
CA LEU A 36 1.31 -2.45 -9.91
C LEU A 36 2.37 -2.36 -11.01
N ASN A 37 3.08 -3.48 -11.24
CA ASN A 37 4.14 -3.57 -12.25
C ASN A 37 3.63 -3.35 -13.69
N ASP A 38 2.34 -3.52 -13.93
CA ASP A 38 1.68 -3.22 -15.21
C ASP A 38 1.24 -1.75 -15.35
N ARG A 39 1.62 -0.90 -14.39
CA ARG A 39 1.31 0.54 -14.29
C ARG A 39 -0.13 0.86 -13.94
N ARG A 40 -0.95 -0.12 -13.55
CA ARG A 40 -2.24 0.18 -12.92
C ARG A 40 -2.01 0.71 -11.51
N VAL A 41 -2.88 1.64 -11.13
CA VAL A 41 -2.81 2.35 -9.86
C VAL A 41 -4.15 2.19 -9.16
N PHE A 42 -4.10 1.83 -7.88
CA PHE A 42 -5.28 1.59 -7.06
C PHE A 42 -5.12 2.28 -5.72
N ASP A 43 -6.21 2.86 -5.24
CA ASP A 43 -6.32 3.28 -3.84
C ASP A 43 -6.53 2.04 -2.97
N ALA A 44 -5.91 2.02 -1.79
CA ALA A 44 -5.96 0.90 -0.88
C ALA A 44 -6.36 1.33 0.53
N GLU A 45 -6.93 0.39 1.26
CA GLU A 45 -7.33 0.51 2.66
C GLU A 45 -6.55 -0.49 3.50
N VAL A 46 -6.24 -0.12 4.74
CA VAL A 46 -5.67 -1.03 5.72
C VAL A 46 -6.77 -1.95 6.26
N ILE A 47 -6.66 -3.25 5.97
CA ILE A 47 -7.59 -4.26 6.50
C ILE A 47 -7.14 -4.83 7.85
N GLY A 48 -5.84 -4.77 8.16
CA GLY A 48 -5.28 -5.20 9.43
C GLY A 48 -3.81 -4.81 9.57
N LEU A 49 -3.38 -4.60 10.83
CA LEU A 49 -2.01 -4.28 11.21
C LEU A 49 -1.58 -5.22 12.35
N ASP A 50 -0.29 -5.48 12.42
CA ASP A 50 0.40 -6.13 13.55
C ASP A 50 1.56 -5.23 13.99
#